data_AF-A0A7C0XNR7-F1
#
_entry.id   AF-A0A7C0XNR7-F1
#
_cell.length_a   1.000
_cell.length_b   1.000
_cell.length_c   1.000
_cell.angle_alpha   90.00
_cell.angle_beta   90.00
_cell.angle_gamma   90.00
#
_symmetry.space_group_name_H-M   'P 1'
#
loop_
_entity.id
_entity.type
_entity.pdbx_description
1 polymer ?
#
loop_
_entity_poly.entity_id
_entity_poly.type
_entity_poly.pdbx_seq_one_letter_code
_entity_poly.pdbx_strand_id
1 'polypeptide(L)'
;MSTSSIEWGLEIDRMFKVEFSKEDIEALREALNDMVNPVKVYTFVDKESRCKYCANTIELMEIISRASPVRNGSKLLKHYVIYKDEDDKGLFAKFNVERVPTVALLEGYIRYTGMPAGEEVRG
;
A
#
# COMPACT_ATOMS: atom_id res chain seq x y z
N MET A 1 -20.84 -16.52 -20.07
CA MET A 1 -19.74 -15.55 -19.94
C MET A 1 -18.77 -15.81 -21.07
N SER A 2 -18.36 -14.79 -21.84
CA SER A 2 -17.44 -15.02 -22.96
C SER A 2 -16.03 -15.34 -22.44
N THR A 3 -15.29 -16.16 -23.18
CA THR A 3 -13.89 -16.52 -22.90
C THR A 3 -13.01 -15.28 -22.71
N SER A 4 -13.29 -14.21 -23.46
CA SER A 4 -12.63 -12.92 -23.28
C SER A 4 -12.88 -12.31 -21.89
N SER A 5 -14.10 -12.37 -21.35
CA SER A 5 -14.37 -11.80 -20.02
C SER A 5 -13.59 -12.50 -18.90
N ILE A 6 -13.26 -13.78 -19.09
CA ILE A 6 -12.49 -14.59 -18.12
C ILE A 6 -10.99 -14.29 -18.24
N GLU A 7 -10.45 -14.20 -19.45
CA GLU A 7 -9.03 -13.86 -19.68
C GLU A 7 -8.68 -12.46 -19.13
N TRP A 8 -9.51 -11.46 -19.40
CA TRP A 8 -9.31 -10.11 -18.88
C TRP A 8 -9.38 -10.05 -17.34
N GLY A 9 -10.26 -10.84 -16.72
CA GLY A 9 -10.33 -10.94 -15.26
C GLY A 9 -9.07 -11.56 -14.64
N LEU A 10 -8.46 -12.54 -15.29
CA LEU A 10 -7.23 -13.19 -14.84
C LEU A 10 -6.00 -12.30 -15.02
N GLU A 11 -5.96 -11.49 -16.09
CA GLU A 11 -4.86 -10.58 -16.37
C GLU A 11 -4.83 -9.41 -15.39
N ILE A 12 -6.00 -8.82 -15.10
CA ILE A 12 -6.16 -7.81 -14.06
C ILE A 12 -5.67 -8.36 -12.71
N ASP A 13 -6.07 -9.58 -12.33
CA ASP A 13 -5.67 -10.16 -11.03
C ASP A 13 -4.16 -10.39 -10.91
N ARG A 14 -3.45 -10.63 -12.01
CA ARG A 14 -1.97 -10.72 -12.00
C ARG A 14 -1.32 -9.37 -11.74
N MET A 15 -1.87 -8.27 -12.27
CA MET A 15 -1.32 -6.92 -12.04
C MET A 15 -1.37 -6.50 -10.57
N PHE A 16 -2.34 -7.03 -9.83
CA PHE A 16 -2.51 -6.76 -8.40
C PHE A 16 -1.81 -7.79 -7.50
N LYS A 17 -1.09 -8.76 -8.07
CA LYS A 17 -0.30 -9.70 -7.28
C LYS A 17 1.00 -9.02 -6.84
N VAL A 18 1.27 -9.04 -5.54
CA VAL A 18 2.50 -8.48 -4.98
C VAL A 18 3.62 -9.51 -5.16
N GLU A 19 4.34 -9.44 -6.28
CA GLU A 19 5.53 -10.25 -6.55
C GLU A 19 6.72 -9.34 -6.81
N PHE A 20 7.61 -9.26 -5.82
CA PHE A 20 8.89 -8.57 -5.94
C PHE A 20 10.01 -9.61 -6.03
N SER A 21 10.79 -9.55 -7.10
CA SER A 21 12.05 -10.29 -7.19
C SER A 21 13.08 -9.71 -6.22
N LYS A 22 14.20 -10.41 -6.02
CA LYS A 22 15.31 -9.86 -5.22
C LYS A 22 15.87 -8.58 -5.82
N GLU A 23 15.87 -8.47 -7.15
CA GLU A 23 16.33 -7.28 -7.88
C GLU A 23 15.38 -6.10 -7.66
N ASP A 24 14.06 -6.32 -7.70
CA ASP A 24 13.07 -5.27 -7.42
C ASP A 24 13.21 -4.73 -5.98
N ILE A 25 13.46 -5.61 -5.01
CA ILE A 25 13.68 -5.20 -3.62
C ILE A 25 14.97 -4.38 -3.47
N GLU A 26 16.02 -4.72 -4.21
CA GLU A 26 17.28 -3.98 -4.15
C GLU A 26 17.15 -2.60 -4.80
N ALA A 27 16.50 -2.52 -5.96
CA ALA A 27 16.18 -1.23 -6.59
C ALA A 27 15.33 -0.34 -5.67
N LEU A 28 14.37 -0.93 -4.95
CA LEU A 28 13.56 -0.21 -3.97
C LEU A 28 14.40 0.30 -2.78
N ARG A 29 15.37 -0.49 -2.31
CA ARG A 29 16.31 -0.04 -1.25
C ARG A 29 17.18 1.11 -1.73
N GLU A 30 17.69 1.03 -2.95
CA GLU A 30 18.49 2.09 -3.56
C GLU A 30 17.68 3.39 -3.67
N ALA A 31 16.47 3.31 -4.22
CA ALA A 31 15.57 4.45 -4.36
C ALA A 31 15.19 5.11 -3.01
N LEU A 32 15.07 4.32 -1.94
CA LEU A 32 14.72 4.81 -0.61
C LEU A 32 15.94 5.21 0.24
N ASN A 33 17.17 4.97 -0.21
CA ASN A 33 18.37 5.13 0.62
C ASN A 33 18.61 6.58 1.09
N ASP A 34 18.20 7.54 0.27
CA ASP A 34 18.35 8.98 0.52
C ASP A 34 17.26 9.57 1.43
N MET A 35 16.35 8.74 1.95
CA MET A 35 15.42 9.19 2.98
C MET A 35 16.18 9.73 4.21
N VAL A 36 15.83 10.95 4.62
CA VAL A 36 16.43 11.62 5.78
C VAL A 36 15.50 11.56 7.01
N ASN A 37 14.24 11.93 6.81
CA ASN A 37 13.27 12.05 7.88
C ASN A 37 12.29 10.86 7.91
N PRO A 38 11.78 10.48 9.09
CA PRO A 38 10.76 9.45 9.18
C PRO A 38 9.46 9.84 8.45
N VAL A 39 8.92 8.90 7.68
CA VAL A 39 7.65 9.01 6.97
C VAL A 39 6.65 8.04 7.59
N LYS A 40 5.44 8.51 7.90
CA LYS A 40 4.33 7.65 8.33
C LYS A 40 3.39 7.44 7.15
N VAL A 41 3.11 6.18 6.85
CA VAL A 41 2.11 5.78 5.86
C VAL A 41 0.97 5.05 6.55
N TYR A 42 -0.26 5.39 6.19
CA TYR A 42 -1.47 4.81 6.75
C TYR A 42 -2.22 4.08 5.64
N THR A 43 -2.48 2.79 5.82
CA THR A 43 -3.27 1.98 4.90
C THR A 43 -4.62 1.69 5.54
N PHE A 44 -5.65 2.32 4.98
CA PHE A 44 -7.04 2.20 5.39
C PHE A 44 -7.70 1.05 4.63
N VAL A 45 -8.26 0.10 5.38
CA VAL A 45 -8.80 -1.15 4.86
C VAL A 45 -10.09 -1.54 5.57
N ASP A 46 -10.79 -2.51 5.00
CA ASP A 46 -11.96 -3.14 5.59
C ASP A 46 -11.71 -4.66 5.66
N LYS A 47 -12.16 -5.30 6.75
CA LYS A 47 -12.07 -6.76 6.93
C LYS A 47 -13.14 -7.51 6.14
N GLU A 48 -14.16 -6.81 5.64
CA GLU A 48 -15.21 -7.42 4.85
C GLU A 48 -14.69 -8.02 3.53
N SER A 49 -15.27 -9.16 3.14
CA SER A 49 -14.96 -9.92 1.92
C SER A 49 -15.08 -9.14 0.60
N ARG A 50 -15.57 -7.90 0.65
CA ARG A 50 -15.77 -7.02 -0.50
C ARG A 50 -14.49 -6.30 -0.93
N CYS A 51 -13.48 -6.19 -0.06
CA CYS A 51 -12.23 -5.51 -0.43
C CYS A 51 -11.19 -6.49 -1.00
N LYS A 52 -11.34 -6.80 -2.30
CA LYS A 52 -10.46 -7.75 -3.01
C LYS A 52 -8.95 -7.44 -2.86
N TYR A 53 -8.57 -6.16 -2.83
CA TYR A 53 -7.18 -5.71 -2.88
C TYR A 53 -6.63 -5.19 -1.55
N CYS A 54 -7.39 -5.27 -0.45
CA CYS A 54 -6.94 -4.76 0.85
C CYS A 54 -5.71 -5.51 1.38
N ALA A 55 -5.71 -6.84 1.31
CA ALA A 55 -4.58 -7.67 1.75
C ALA A 55 -3.30 -7.36 0.95
N ASN A 56 -3.42 -7.30 -0.38
CA ASN A 56 -2.31 -7.01 -1.29
C ASN A 56 -1.76 -5.59 -1.05
N THR A 57 -2.61 -4.61 -0.76
CA THR A 57 -2.16 -3.24 -0.46
C THR A 57 -1.36 -3.19 0.84
N ILE A 58 -1.79 -3.94 1.88
CA ILE A 58 -1.03 -4.07 3.14
C ILE A 58 0.33 -4.69 2.86
N GLU A 59 0.36 -5.79 2.11
CA GLU A 59 1.59 -6.51 1.78
C GLU A 59 2.58 -5.63 1.01
N LEU A 60 2.10 -4.90 0.00
CA LEU A 60 2.91 -3.96 -0.77
C LEU A 60 3.54 -2.89 0.14
N MET A 61 2.75 -2.23 0.99
CA MET A 61 3.25 -1.17 1.86
C MET A 61 4.21 -1.71 2.94
N GLU A 62 4.01 -2.95 3.39
CA GLU A 62 4.90 -3.63 4.32
C GLU A 62 6.26 -3.96 3.64
N ILE A 63 6.26 -4.36 2.36
CA ILE A 63 7.49 -4.55 1.59
C ILE A 63 8.26 -3.23 1.47
N ILE A 64 7.58 -2.14 1.11
CA ILE A 64 8.20 -0.81 1.00
C ILE A 64 8.74 -0.35 2.35
N SER A 65 7.98 -0.54 3.43
CA SER A 65 8.42 -0.28 4.80
C SER A 65 9.70 -1.04 5.15
N ARG A 66 9.78 -2.34 4.81
CA ARG A 66 10.97 -3.18 5.02
C ARG A 66 12.15 -2.79 4.15
N ALA A 67 11.92 -2.29 2.94
CA ALA A 67 12.98 -1.80 2.06
C ALA A 67 13.53 -0.43 2.52
N SER A 68 12.76 0.36 3.28
CA SER A 68 13.23 1.66 3.77
C SER A 68 14.49 1.56 4.65
N PRO A 69 15.37 2.57 4.64
CA PRO A 69 16.59 2.56 5.42
C PRO A 69 16.31 2.59 6.92
N VAL A 70 17.26 2.06 7.68
CA VAL A 70 17.28 2.15 9.15
C VAL A 70 18.21 3.30 9.54
N ARG A 71 17.68 4.27 10.29
CA ARG A 71 18.48 5.33 10.93
C ARG A 71 18.08 5.39 12.40
N ASN A 72 19.06 5.58 13.29
CA ASN A 72 18.84 5.62 14.74
C ASN A 72 18.03 4.42 15.28
N GLY A 73 18.31 3.23 14.75
CA GLY A 73 17.68 1.98 15.20
C GLY A 73 16.24 1.75 14.74
N SER A 74 15.68 2.60 13.86
CA SER A 74 14.31 2.42 13.35
C SER A 74 14.21 2.62 11.83
N LYS A 75 13.24 1.92 11.21
CA LYS A 75 12.88 2.14 9.80
C LYS A 75 12.36 3.56 9.61
N LEU A 76 12.83 4.23 8.54
CA LEU A 76 12.38 5.57 8.22
C LEU A 76 10.95 5.58 7.68
N LEU A 77 10.51 4.57 6.94
CA LEU A 77 9.10 4.43 6.59
C LEU A 77 8.39 3.57 7.65
N LYS A 78 7.35 4.12 8.28
CA LYS A 78 6.52 3.46 9.30
C LYS A 78 5.13 3.23 8.75
N HIS A 79 4.76 1.97 8.61
CA HIS A 79 3.45 1.57 8.10
C HIS A 79 2.47 1.29 9.24
N TYR A 80 1.27 1.86 9.12
CA TYR A 80 0.15 1.66 10.02
C TYR A 80 -1.06 1.17 9.22
N VAL A 81 -1.65 0.06 9.65
CA VAL A 81 -2.89 -0.48 9.06
C VAL A 81 -4.07 -0.07 9.93
N ILE A 82 -5.06 0.58 9.33
CA ILE A 82 -6.28 1.03 10.00
C ILE A 82 -7.47 0.26 9.42
N TYR A 83 -8.09 -0.57 10.25
CA TYR A 83 -9.30 -1.30 9.90
C TYR A 83 -10.53 -0.48 10.27
N LYS A 84 -11.50 -0.40 9.35
CA LYS A 84 -12.70 0.42 9.51
C LYS A 84 -13.53 0.06 10.75
N ASP A 85 -13.60 -1.22 11.09
CA ASP A 85 -14.31 -1.76 12.25
C ASP A 85 -13.55 -1.58 13.59
N GLU A 86 -12.28 -1.19 13.54
CA GLU A 86 -11.41 -1.01 14.71
C GLU A 86 -10.84 0.42 14.82
N ASP A 87 -11.45 1.38 14.11
CA ASP A 87 -10.97 2.77 14.06
C ASP A 87 -11.44 3.60 15.27
N ASP A 88 -11.06 3.18 16.48
CA ASP A 88 -11.41 3.85 17.73
C ASP A 88 -10.94 5.32 17.77
N LYS A 89 -9.91 5.65 17.00
CA LYS A 89 -9.29 6.98 16.93
C LYS A 89 -9.94 7.90 15.87
N GLY A 90 -10.92 7.40 15.11
CA GLY A 90 -11.59 8.16 14.06
C GLY A 90 -10.67 8.63 12.94
N LEU A 91 -9.63 7.85 12.61
CA LEU A 91 -8.65 8.18 11.59
C LEU A 91 -9.26 8.19 10.17
N PHE A 92 -10.26 7.36 9.88
CA PHE A 92 -10.99 7.42 8.61
C PHE A 92 -11.59 8.80 8.39
N ALA A 93 -12.29 9.33 9.39
CA ALA A 93 -12.86 10.68 9.34
C ALA A 93 -11.76 11.75 9.30
N LYS A 94 -10.74 11.64 10.16
CA LYS A 94 -9.64 12.62 10.23
C LYS A 94 -8.89 12.74 8.89
N PHE A 95 -8.65 11.63 8.20
CA PHE A 95 -7.94 11.60 6.92
C PHE A 95 -8.87 11.79 5.72
N ASN A 96 -10.18 12.00 5.98
CA ASN A 96 -11.23 12.12 4.98
C ASN A 96 -11.28 10.93 4.00
N VAL A 97 -11.18 9.70 4.53
CA VAL A 97 -11.16 8.46 3.75
C VAL A 97 -12.54 7.84 3.69
N GLU A 98 -13.10 7.73 2.49
CA GLU A 98 -14.43 7.14 2.26
C GLU A 98 -14.37 5.74 1.62
N ARG A 99 -13.29 5.45 0.88
CA ARG A 99 -13.11 4.22 0.09
C ARG A 99 -11.87 3.45 0.53
N VAL A 100 -11.93 2.13 0.39
CA VAL A 100 -10.83 1.21 0.73
C VAL A 100 -10.45 0.32 -0.48
N PRO A 101 -9.18 -0.13 -0.59
CA PRO A 101 -8.07 0.30 0.24
C PRO A 101 -7.67 1.76 -0.08
N THR A 102 -7.17 2.51 0.91
CA THR A 102 -6.57 3.82 0.67
C THR A 102 -5.23 3.89 1.38
N VAL A 103 -4.17 4.27 0.68
CA VAL A 103 -2.87 4.59 1.29
C VAL A 103 -2.76 6.10 1.41
N ALA A 104 -2.46 6.61 2.60
CA ALA A 104 -2.37 8.04 2.85
C ALA A 104 -1.12 8.42 3.65
N LEU A 105 -0.58 9.58 3.29
CA LEU A 105 0.51 10.28 3.95
C LEU A 105 0.04 11.68 4.33
N LEU A 106 0.77 12.33 5.24
CA LEU A 106 0.50 13.70 5.67
C LEU A 106 -0.98 13.91 5.98
N GLU A 107 -1.56 13.09 6.86
CA GLU A 107 -2.97 13.20 7.27
C GLU A 107 -3.99 13.16 6.11
N GLY A 108 -3.64 12.55 4.97
CA GLY A 108 -4.51 12.41 3.82
C GLY A 108 -4.39 13.53 2.78
N TYR A 109 -3.47 14.49 2.95
CA TYR A 109 -3.15 15.46 1.88
C TYR A 109 -2.53 14.78 0.66
N ILE A 110 -1.76 13.71 0.87
CA ILE A 110 -1.27 12.83 -0.18
C ILE A 110 -1.96 11.49 0.02
N ARG A 111 -2.71 11.02 -0.98
CA ARG A 111 -3.44 9.76 -0.89
C ARG A 111 -3.55 9.05 -2.23
N TYR A 112 -3.62 7.73 -2.15
CA TYR A 112 -3.93 6.83 -3.24
C TYR A 112 -5.16 6.03 -2.84
N THR A 113 -6.27 6.19 -3.56
CA THR A 113 -7.50 5.43 -3.33
C THR A 113 -7.57 4.29 -4.33
N GLY A 114 -7.42 3.06 -3.83
CA GLY A 114 -7.03 1.87 -4.60
C GLY A 114 -5.65 1.37 -4.17
N MET A 115 -5.27 0.19 -4.65
CA MET A 115 -3.90 -0.30 -4.47
C MET A 115 -2.99 0.46 -5.43
N PRO A 116 -1.93 1.14 -4.96
CA PRO A 116 -0.96 1.76 -5.85
C PRO A 116 -0.05 0.68 -6.41
N ALA A 117 -0.50 -0.06 -7.43
CA ALA A 117 0.26 -1.11 -8.10
C ALA A 117 0.45 -0.80 -9.58
N GLY A 118 1.36 -1.55 -10.23
CA GLY A 118 1.70 -1.31 -11.63
C GLY A 118 2.59 -0.08 -11.80
N GLU A 119 2.20 0.82 -12.70
CA GLU A 119 2.97 2.02 -13.05
C GLU A 119 3.17 2.98 -11.87
N GLU A 120 2.20 3.04 -10.95
CA GLU A 120 2.25 3.89 -9.75
C GLU A 120 3.43 3.55 -8.80
N VAL A 121 4.05 2.37 -8.95
CA VAL A 121 5.26 1.95 -8.22
C VAL A 121 6.50 1.98 -9.10
N ARG A 122 6.33 1.86 -10.43
CA ARG A 122 7.43 1.75 -11.40
C ARG A 122 7.95 3.09 -11.90
N GLY A 123 7.16 4.17 -11.78
CA GLY A 123 7.56 5.54 -12.07
C GLY A 123 7.42 5.93 -13.53
#